data_AF-A0A3B5Z4K2-F1
#
_entry.id   AF-A0A3B5Z4K2-F1
#
_cell.length_a   1.000
_cell.length_b   1.000
_cell.length_c   1.000
_cell.angle_alpha   90.00
_cell.angle_beta   90.00
_cell.angle_gamma   90.00
#
_symmetry.space_group_name_H-M   'P 1'
#
loop_
_entity.id
_entity.type
_entity.pdbx_description
1 polymer ?
#
loop_
_entity_poly.entity_id
_entity_poly.type
_entity_poly.pdbx_seq_one_letter_code
_entity_poly.pdbx_strand_id
1 'polypeptide(L)'
;MEMVPRGMASLKNLVKLCIGVCKFDKEGLQVLMGMPSLAYLQLCLIHVIEEKLTVGSNGFRLLKVFHFKYTPASPFVSEQTASGGLRISENKKRDGLRLTFAPGSVPAFRWLCLDLSPMFVAPDFFANLGVEHLPGLAQLEVKINCYRAALDKVEALESSVEKAINLHPNREIHVGRVKDYGMFKDEKEWEEAVLKERKEKEEILRQLRDGRFARRNET
;
A
#
# COMPACT_ATOMS: atom_id res chain seq x y z
N MET A 1 8.93 -11.78 3.44
CA MET A 1 8.10 -12.30 4.56
C MET A 1 6.66 -12.21 4.12
N GLU A 2 5.89 -13.31 4.17
CA GLU A 2 4.53 -13.30 3.59
C GLU A 2 3.56 -12.45 4.42
N MET A 3 3.53 -12.67 5.74
CA MET A 3 2.63 -12.03 6.71
C MET A 3 3.41 -11.51 7.92
N VAL A 4 2.79 -10.68 8.76
CA VAL A 4 3.37 -10.31 10.07
C VAL A 4 3.46 -11.56 10.96
N PRO A 5 4.63 -11.90 11.53
CA PRO A 5 4.75 -13.08 12.39
C PRO A 5 4.04 -12.88 13.71
N ARG A 6 3.24 -13.87 14.14
CA ARG A 6 2.56 -13.85 15.45
C ARG A 6 3.52 -13.63 16.63
N GLY A 7 4.71 -14.22 16.57
CA GLY A 7 5.74 -14.07 17.60
C GLY A 7 6.31 -12.65 17.74
N MET A 8 5.99 -11.73 16.81
CA MET A 8 6.44 -10.34 16.89
C MET A 8 5.88 -9.61 18.12
N ALA A 9 4.69 -10.01 18.61
CA ALA A 9 4.11 -9.47 19.84
C ALA A 9 4.95 -9.78 21.10
N SER A 10 5.83 -10.79 21.05
CA SER A 10 6.73 -11.13 22.16
C SER A 10 7.86 -10.11 22.36
N LEU A 11 8.11 -9.24 21.37
CA LEU A 11 9.15 -8.22 21.41
C LEU A 11 8.69 -6.99 22.22
N LYS A 12 8.49 -7.17 23.53
CA LYS A 12 7.86 -6.16 24.40
C LYS A 12 8.59 -4.82 24.45
N ASN A 13 9.92 -4.83 24.36
CA ASN A 13 10.75 -3.63 24.47
C ASN A 13 11.12 -3.01 23.12
N LEU A 14 10.59 -3.52 22.00
CA LEU A 14 10.94 -3.00 20.69
C LEU A 14 10.29 -1.63 20.47
N VAL A 15 11.13 -0.60 20.38
CA VAL A 15 10.69 0.80 20.19
C VAL A 15 10.51 1.16 18.72
N LYS A 16 11.34 0.59 17.85
CA LYS A 16 11.37 0.87 16.41
C LYS A 16 11.27 -0.44 15.63
N LEU A 17 10.27 -0.52 14.76
CA LEU A 17 10.08 -1.65 13.85
C LEU A 17 10.03 -1.15 12.41
N CYS A 18 10.86 -1.74 11.56
CA CYS A 18 10.75 -1.62 10.10
C CYS A 18 10.48 -3.01 9.55
N ILE A 19 9.35 -3.22 8.89
CA ILE A 19 8.93 -4.53 8.39
C ILE A 19 8.36 -4.40 6.97
N GLY A 20 8.78 -5.32 6.10
CA GLY A 20 8.19 -5.53 4.78
C GLY A 20 7.43 -6.85 4.74
N VAL A 21 6.14 -6.80 4.40
CA VAL A 21 5.31 -8.00 4.24
C VAL A 21 4.63 -8.02 2.88
N CYS A 22 4.41 -9.22 2.33
CA CYS A 22 3.71 -9.35 1.05
C CYS A 22 2.23 -9.03 1.22
N LYS A 23 1.58 -9.64 2.22
CA LYS A 23 0.17 -9.49 2.55
C LYS A 23 0.04 -8.93 3.97
N PHE A 24 -1.04 -8.21 4.22
CA PHE A 24 -1.32 -7.62 5.52
C PHE A 24 -2.82 -7.63 5.81
N ASP A 25 -3.16 -8.20 6.95
CA ASP A 25 -4.52 -8.47 7.38
C ASP A 25 -4.78 -7.89 8.78
N LYS A 26 -6.01 -8.06 9.27
CA LYS A 26 -6.43 -7.65 10.61
C LYS A 26 -5.60 -8.33 11.69
N GLU A 27 -5.26 -9.60 11.52
CA GLU A 27 -4.48 -10.35 12.51
C GLU A 27 -3.08 -9.73 12.68
N GLY A 28 -2.38 -9.50 11.58
CA GLY A 28 -1.09 -8.82 11.56
C GLY A 28 -1.17 -7.41 12.13
N LEU A 29 -2.24 -6.66 11.83
CA LEU A 29 -2.48 -5.36 12.45
C LEU A 29 -2.65 -5.46 13.96
N GLN A 30 -3.42 -6.44 14.47
CA GLN A 30 -3.60 -6.64 15.91
C GLN A 30 -2.29 -6.99 16.62
N VAL A 31 -1.43 -7.81 15.99
CA VAL A 31 -0.09 -8.13 16.52
C VAL A 31 0.73 -6.85 16.72
N LEU A 32 0.81 -5.99 15.69
CA LEU A 32 1.55 -4.74 15.76
C LEU A 32 0.94 -3.76 16.77
N MET A 33 -0.40 -3.66 16.79
CA MET A 33 -1.15 -2.82 17.73
C MET A 33 -0.93 -3.20 19.19
N GLY A 34 -0.70 -4.48 19.48
CA GLY A 34 -0.46 -5.01 20.82
C GLY A 34 0.96 -4.78 21.37
N MET A 35 1.88 -4.25 20.56
CA MET A 35 3.27 -4.04 21.00
C MET A 35 3.36 -2.85 21.98
N PRO A 36 3.78 -3.06 23.25
CA PRO A 36 3.60 -2.07 24.30
C PRO A 36 4.58 -0.90 24.22
N SER A 37 5.81 -1.10 23.71
CA SER A 37 6.84 -0.06 23.62
C SER A 37 7.00 0.56 22.23
N LEU A 38 6.21 0.13 21.24
CA LEU A 38 6.41 0.53 19.85
C LEU A 38 6.06 2.02 19.64
N ALA A 39 7.09 2.81 19.34
CA ALA A 39 6.98 4.25 19.11
C ALA A 39 7.18 4.65 17.65
N TYR A 40 7.87 3.82 16.87
CA TYR A 40 8.10 4.00 15.44
C TYR A 40 7.76 2.73 14.68
N LEU A 41 6.90 2.82 13.68
CA LEU A 41 6.57 1.73 12.77
C LEU A 41 6.79 2.19 11.32
N GLN A 42 7.60 1.46 10.57
CA GLN A 42 7.58 1.49 9.12
C GLN A 42 7.06 0.16 8.59
N LEU A 43 5.94 0.20 7.88
CA LEU A 43 5.31 -0.96 7.25
C LEU A 43 5.37 -0.79 5.73
N CYS A 44 6.02 -1.73 5.05
CA CYS A 44 6.12 -1.76 3.59
C CYS A 44 5.30 -2.93 3.05
N LEU A 45 4.30 -2.62 2.22
CA LEU A 45 3.38 -3.57 1.62
C LEU A 45 3.53 -3.57 0.11
N ILE A 46 3.67 -4.78 -0.44
CA ILE A 46 3.93 -4.99 -1.87
C ILE A 46 2.79 -5.72 -2.58
N HIS A 47 1.88 -6.39 -1.87
CA HIS A 47 0.63 -6.92 -2.45
C HIS A 47 -0.58 -6.18 -1.89
N VAL A 48 -1.71 -6.41 -2.55
CA VAL A 48 -2.97 -5.73 -2.33
C VAL A 48 -3.58 -6.14 -0.99
N ILE A 49 -4.13 -5.15 -0.29
CA ILE A 49 -4.92 -5.38 0.92
C ILE A 49 -6.36 -5.58 0.47
N GLU A 50 -6.95 -6.72 0.80
CA GLU A 50 -8.31 -7.06 0.34
C GLU A 50 -9.40 -6.62 1.31
N GLU A 51 -9.02 -6.32 2.55
CA GLU A 51 -9.92 -6.00 3.65
C GLU A 51 -9.71 -4.61 4.24
N LYS A 52 -10.73 -4.12 4.95
CA LYS A 52 -10.64 -2.88 5.71
C LYS A 52 -9.78 -3.08 6.96
N LEU A 53 -8.71 -2.30 7.05
CA LEU A 53 -7.84 -2.18 8.20
C LEU A 53 -8.33 -1.02 9.06
N THR A 54 -8.62 -1.29 10.33
CA THR A 54 -9.10 -0.28 11.27
C THR A 54 -8.21 -0.26 12.48
N VAL A 55 -7.59 0.88 12.73
CA VAL A 55 -6.81 1.14 13.94
C VAL A 55 -7.78 1.67 15.00
N GLY A 56 -8.12 0.79 15.95
CA GLY A 56 -8.96 1.13 17.10
C GLY A 56 -8.19 1.83 18.23
N SER A 57 -8.91 2.24 19.28
CA SER A 57 -8.37 2.87 20.49
C SER A 57 -7.51 1.95 21.37
N ASN A 58 -7.61 0.64 21.16
CA ASN A 58 -7.01 -0.35 22.06
C ASN A 58 -5.52 -0.66 21.77
N GLY A 59 -4.95 -0.13 20.68
CA GLY A 59 -3.60 -0.43 20.23
C GLY A 59 -2.73 0.80 19.97
N PHE A 60 -1.43 0.58 19.73
CA PHE A 60 -0.47 1.61 19.38
C PHE A 60 -0.43 2.80 20.37
N ARG A 61 -0.46 2.49 21.68
CA ARG A 61 -0.53 3.50 22.75
C ARG A 61 0.62 4.51 22.75
N LEU A 62 1.81 4.06 22.36
CA LEU A 62 3.03 4.87 22.32
C LEU A 62 3.48 5.23 20.90
N LEU A 63 2.73 4.84 19.87
CA LEU A 63 3.14 5.05 18.49
C LEU A 63 3.13 6.55 18.18
N LYS A 64 4.31 7.09 17.89
CA LYS A 64 4.53 8.50 17.55
C LYS A 64 4.68 8.68 16.05
N VAL A 65 5.31 7.72 15.39
CA VAL A 65 5.64 7.79 13.96
C VAL A 65 5.17 6.53 13.26
N PHE A 66 4.42 6.70 12.17
CA PHE A 66 3.95 5.61 11.34
C PHE A 66 4.20 5.94 9.88
N HIS A 67 5.12 5.17 9.29
CA HIS A 67 5.46 5.24 7.88
C HIS A 67 4.81 4.05 7.19
N PHE A 68 3.74 4.30 6.45
CA PHE A 68 3.00 3.28 5.72
C PHE A 68 3.29 3.40 4.24
N LYS A 69 3.97 2.40 3.68
CA LYS A 69 4.27 2.34 2.24
C LYS A 69 3.45 1.24 1.61
N TYR A 70 2.57 1.62 0.68
CA TYR A 70 1.74 0.72 -0.10
C TYR A 70 1.93 1.03 -1.58
N THR A 71 2.86 0.29 -2.19
CA THR A 71 3.25 0.47 -3.58
C THR A 71 3.37 -0.89 -4.25
N PRO A 72 2.23 -1.50 -4.62
CA PRO A 72 2.25 -2.78 -5.31
C PRO A 72 3.11 -2.70 -6.57
N ALA A 73 4.05 -3.65 -6.70
CA ALA A 73 5.04 -3.62 -7.77
C ALA A 73 4.46 -3.93 -9.16
N SER A 74 3.23 -4.43 -9.22
CA SER A 74 2.60 -4.94 -10.43
C SER A 74 1.09 -4.76 -10.36
N PRO A 75 0.41 -4.33 -11.44
CA PRO A 75 -1.04 -4.39 -11.55
C PRO A 75 -1.54 -5.83 -11.74
N PHE A 76 -0.64 -6.81 -11.79
CA PHE A 76 -0.95 -8.22 -11.89
C PHE A 76 -0.63 -8.96 -10.60
N VAL A 77 -1.50 -9.89 -10.22
CA VAL A 77 -1.26 -10.89 -9.18
C VAL A 77 -0.93 -12.21 -9.85
N SER A 78 0.06 -12.92 -9.29
CA SER A 78 0.40 -14.28 -9.70
C SER A 78 -0.09 -15.26 -8.63
N GLU A 79 -0.91 -16.21 -9.03
CA GLU A 79 -1.48 -17.26 -8.17
C GLU A 79 -1.05 -18.63 -8.66
N GLN A 80 -0.74 -19.55 -7.74
CA GLN A 80 -0.55 -20.95 -8.08
C GLN A 80 -1.90 -21.61 -8.27
N THR A 81 -2.05 -22.36 -9.37
CA THR A 81 -3.26 -23.16 -9.63
C THR A 81 -3.16 -24.48 -8.89
N ALA A 82 -4.32 -25.10 -8.61
CA ALA A 82 -4.39 -26.44 -8.00
C ALA A 82 -3.64 -27.51 -8.81
N SER A 83 -3.45 -27.29 -10.11
CA SER A 83 -2.67 -28.14 -11.01
C SER A 83 -1.16 -27.85 -11.01
N GLY A 84 -0.66 -26.97 -10.13
CA GLY A 84 0.75 -26.59 -10.04
C GLY A 84 1.20 -25.58 -11.12
N GLY A 85 0.28 -25.03 -11.92
CA GLY A 85 0.56 -23.98 -12.90
C GLY A 85 0.57 -22.58 -12.27
N LEU A 86 1.09 -21.59 -12.99
CA LEU A 86 1.00 -20.19 -12.62
C LEU A 86 -0.13 -19.51 -13.40
N ARG A 87 -1.04 -18.84 -12.69
CA ARG A 87 -2.06 -17.97 -13.29
C ARG A 87 -1.71 -16.53 -12.98
N ILE A 88 -1.66 -15.69 -14.00
CA ILE A 88 -1.50 -14.25 -13.86
C ILE A 88 -2.88 -13.63 -14.10
N SER A 89 -3.33 -12.81 -13.17
CA SER A 89 -4.58 -12.06 -13.28
C SER A 89 -4.29 -10.58 -13.05
N GLU A 90 -5.04 -9.70 -13.71
CA GLU A 90 -5.06 -8.30 -13.31
C GLU A 90 -5.67 -8.17 -11.92
N ASN A 91 -5.04 -7.34 -11.10
CA ASN A 91 -5.62 -6.87 -9.87
C ASN A 91 -6.80 -5.95 -10.20
N LYS A 92 -8.02 -6.50 -10.19
CA LYS A 92 -9.24 -5.76 -10.46
C LYS A 92 -9.63 -4.79 -9.33
N LYS A 93 -9.05 -4.92 -8.12
CA LYS A 93 -9.29 -3.98 -7.01
C LYS A 93 -8.30 -2.82 -7.09
N ARG A 94 -8.65 -1.83 -7.94
CA ARG A 94 -7.96 -0.53 -8.03
C ARG A 94 -8.16 0.34 -6.76
N ASP A 95 -9.12 -0.03 -5.91
CA ASP A 95 -9.49 0.69 -4.67
C ASP A 95 -9.26 -0.17 -3.39
N GLY A 96 -8.27 -1.08 -3.45
CA GLY A 96 -8.10 -2.12 -2.42
C GLY A 96 -7.72 -1.58 -1.04
N LEU A 97 -6.91 -0.51 -0.98
CA LEU A 97 -6.45 0.02 0.29
C LEU A 97 -7.59 0.72 1.05
N ARG A 98 -7.99 0.14 2.18
CA ARG A 98 -8.92 0.73 3.12
C ARG A 98 -8.29 0.75 4.50
N LEU A 99 -7.71 1.88 4.89
CA LEU A 99 -7.14 2.12 6.21
C LEU A 99 -7.93 3.23 6.89
N THR A 100 -8.38 3.01 8.13
CA THR A 100 -9.13 3.99 8.90
C THR A 100 -8.62 4.04 10.34
N PHE A 101 -8.46 5.25 10.88
CA PHE A 101 -8.21 5.52 12.29
C PHE A 101 -9.53 5.85 12.99
N ALA A 102 -9.89 5.08 14.01
CA ALA A 102 -11.10 5.34 14.78
C ALA A 102 -10.90 6.50 15.79
N PRO A 103 -11.97 7.15 16.27
CA PRO A 103 -11.92 8.09 17.39
C PRO A 103 -11.12 7.55 18.58
N GLY A 104 -10.19 8.35 19.10
CA GLY A 104 -9.35 7.97 20.24
C GLY A 104 -8.28 6.92 19.94
N SER A 105 -8.06 6.57 18.67
CA SER A 105 -6.92 5.75 18.26
C SER A 105 -5.60 6.52 18.38
N VAL A 106 -4.51 5.77 18.60
CA VAL A 106 -3.12 6.25 18.55
C VAL A 106 -2.89 7.61 19.27
N PRO A 107 -3.12 7.69 20.59
CA PRO A 107 -3.14 8.98 21.31
C PRO A 107 -1.80 9.74 21.31
N ALA A 108 -0.68 9.05 21.15
CA ALA A 108 0.66 9.64 21.12
C ALA A 108 1.14 10.06 19.71
N PHE A 109 0.28 9.93 18.70
CA PHE A 109 0.69 9.99 17.30
C PHE A 109 1.05 11.39 16.85
N ARG A 110 2.27 11.56 16.30
CA ARG A 110 2.83 12.85 15.91
C ARG A 110 3.06 12.98 14.41
N TRP A 111 3.47 11.90 13.76
CA TRP A 111 3.83 11.93 12.35
C TRP A 111 3.30 10.71 11.59
N LEU A 112 2.45 10.98 10.60
CA LEU A 112 1.97 10.02 9.62
C LEU A 112 2.65 10.29 8.28
N CYS A 113 3.38 9.30 7.77
CA CYS A 113 3.96 9.33 6.43
C CYS A 113 3.30 8.23 5.59
N LEU A 114 2.67 8.61 4.49
CA LEU A 114 1.97 7.71 3.57
C LEU A 114 2.70 7.75 2.23
N ASP A 115 3.21 6.60 1.79
CA ASP A 115 3.76 6.41 0.43
C ASP A 115 2.78 5.53 -0.34
N LEU A 116 2.01 6.15 -1.23
CA LEU A 116 0.83 5.57 -1.85
C LEU A 116 0.96 5.63 -3.37
N SER A 117 0.58 4.54 -4.04
CA SER A 117 0.34 4.57 -5.48
C SER A 117 -1.13 4.91 -5.76
N PRO A 118 -1.41 5.93 -6.59
CA PRO A 118 -2.79 6.35 -6.90
C PRO A 118 -3.56 5.31 -7.72
N MET A 119 -2.88 4.30 -8.28
CA MET A 119 -3.53 3.21 -9.02
C MET A 119 -4.20 2.17 -8.10
N PHE A 120 -3.91 2.19 -6.80
CA PHE A 120 -4.36 1.16 -5.85
C PHE A 120 -5.06 1.74 -4.62
N VAL A 121 -5.36 3.04 -4.65
CA VAL A 121 -5.97 3.78 -3.56
C VAL A 121 -7.23 4.45 -4.08
N ALA A 122 -8.32 4.29 -3.33
CA ALA A 122 -9.60 4.87 -3.70
C ALA A 122 -9.52 6.42 -3.71
N PRO A 123 -10.23 7.11 -4.61
CA PRO A 123 -10.26 8.57 -4.64
C PRO A 123 -10.75 9.22 -3.33
N ASP A 124 -11.57 8.50 -2.56
CA ASP A 124 -12.12 8.95 -1.27
C ASP A 124 -11.32 8.45 -0.05
N PHE A 125 -10.12 7.88 -0.27
CA PHE A 125 -9.29 7.31 0.79
C PHE A 125 -9.05 8.29 1.95
N PHE A 126 -8.68 9.53 1.65
CA PHE A 126 -8.38 10.54 2.67
C PHE A 126 -9.63 11.00 3.44
N ALA A 127 -10.81 10.99 2.80
CA ALA A 127 -12.08 11.27 3.47
C ALA A 127 -12.45 10.17 4.48
N ASN A 128 -12.03 8.92 4.22
CA ASN A 128 -12.31 7.76 5.07
C ASN A 128 -11.16 7.39 6.03
N LEU A 129 -10.06 8.14 5.99
CA LEU A 129 -8.85 7.82 6.76
C LEU A 129 -9.04 8.10 8.25
N GLY A 130 -9.91 9.05 8.63
CA GLY A 130 -10.14 9.42 10.03
C GLY A 130 -9.04 10.31 10.61
N VAL A 131 -8.41 11.14 9.79
CA VAL A 131 -7.32 12.06 10.24
C VAL A 131 -7.82 13.11 11.23
N GLU A 132 -9.09 13.47 11.16
CA GLU A 132 -9.81 14.35 12.08
C GLU A 132 -9.80 13.82 13.53
N HIS A 133 -9.71 12.49 13.68
CA HIS A 133 -9.73 11.80 14.97
C HIS A 133 -8.34 11.72 15.63
N LEU A 134 -7.32 12.31 15.02
CA LEU A 134 -5.92 12.24 15.45
C LEU A 134 -5.43 13.58 16.04
N PRO A 135 -5.88 13.98 17.25
CA PRO A 135 -5.61 15.32 17.79
C PRO A 135 -4.12 15.61 18.04
N GLY A 136 -3.30 14.57 18.22
CA GLY A 136 -1.85 14.71 18.45
C GLY A 136 -1.01 14.87 17.18
N LEU A 137 -1.60 14.64 16.00
CA LEU A 137 -0.88 14.59 14.72
C LEU A 137 -0.36 15.98 14.35
N ALA A 138 0.95 16.16 14.42
CA ALA A 138 1.62 17.41 14.08
C ALA A 138 1.95 17.48 12.59
N GLN A 139 2.37 16.35 12.01
CA GLN A 139 2.85 16.28 10.64
C GLN A 139 2.15 15.15 9.86
N LEU A 140 1.66 15.48 8.66
CA LEU A 140 1.19 14.53 7.67
C LEU A 140 2.02 14.69 6.40
N GLU A 141 2.70 13.63 5.99
CA GLU A 141 3.44 13.60 4.74
C GLU A 141 2.80 12.57 3.80
N VAL A 142 2.43 12.99 2.59
CA VAL A 142 1.86 12.14 1.55
C VAL A 142 2.80 12.16 0.35
N LYS A 143 3.41 11.00 0.09
CA LYS A 143 4.25 10.72 -1.08
C LYS A 143 3.41 9.95 -2.08
N ILE A 144 3.13 10.59 -3.21
CA ILE A 144 2.36 9.98 -4.31
C ILE A 144 3.35 9.35 -5.26
N ASN A 145 3.40 8.02 -5.27
CA ASN A 145 4.25 7.25 -6.18
C ASN A 145 3.63 7.24 -7.58
N CYS A 146 4.20 8.08 -8.45
CA CYS A 146 3.77 8.30 -9.82
C CYS A 146 4.34 7.26 -10.80
N TYR A 147 5.19 6.33 -10.35
CA TYR A 147 5.74 5.31 -11.23
C TYR A 147 4.62 4.45 -11.79
N ARG A 148 4.47 4.47 -13.12
CA ARG A 148 3.41 3.75 -13.84
C ARG A 148 2.00 4.10 -13.38
N ALA A 149 1.81 5.32 -12.87
CA ALA A 149 0.50 5.87 -12.58
C ALA A 149 -0.06 6.61 -13.79
N ALA A 150 -1.39 6.70 -13.88
CA ALA A 150 -2.07 7.59 -14.80
C ALA A 150 -2.16 9.00 -14.19
N LEU A 151 -1.90 10.05 -14.98
CA LEU A 151 -1.87 11.45 -14.52
C LEU A 151 -3.18 11.87 -13.84
N ASP A 152 -4.31 11.55 -14.45
CA ASP A 152 -5.67 11.80 -13.96
C ASP A 152 -5.94 11.13 -12.61
N LYS A 153 -5.35 9.95 -12.33
CA LYS A 153 -5.41 9.35 -10.98
C LYS A 153 -4.52 10.06 -9.97
N VAL A 154 -3.35 10.55 -10.39
CA VAL A 154 -2.44 11.33 -9.54
C VAL A 154 -3.14 12.63 -9.11
N GLU A 155 -3.69 13.38 -10.07
CA GLU A 155 -4.39 14.64 -9.82
C GLU A 155 -5.65 14.45 -8.96
N ALA A 156 -6.38 13.35 -9.15
CA ALA A 156 -7.53 13.00 -8.32
C ALA A 156 -7.12 12.73 -6.86
N LEU A 157 -6.00 12.04 -6.64
CA LEU A 157 -5.50 11.77 -5.29
C LEU A 157 -4.98 13.05 -4.62
N GLU A 158 -4.24 13.89 -5.35
CA GLU A 158 -3.80 15.21 -4.88
C GLU A 158 -5.00 16.06 -4.44
N SER A 159 -6.03 16.15 -5.29
CA SER A 159 -7.27 16.87 -4.97
C SER A 159 -8.00 16.30 -3.74
N SER A 160 -7.96 14.98 -3.55
CA SER A 160 -8.55 14.31 -2.38
C SER A 160 -7.81 14.65 -1.09
N VAL A 161 -6.47 14.65 -1.16
CA VAL A 161 -5.60 15.05 -0.06
C VAL A 161 -5.89 16.50 0.32
N GLU A 162 -5.89 17.42 -0.64
CA GLU A 162 -6.18 18.84 -0.41
C GLU A 162 -7.56 19.07 0.24
N LYS A 163 -8.60 18.37 -0.23
CA LYS A 163 -9.96 18.47 0.35
C LYS A 163 -9.99 18.02 1.80
N ALA A 164 -9.37 16.89 2.13
CA ALA A 164 -9.31 16.39 3.51
C ALA A 164 -8.51 17.32 4.43
N ILE A 165 -7.50 17.99 3.88
CA ILE A 165 -6.63 18.92 4.59
C ILE A 165 -7.30 20.25 4.89
N ASN A 166 -8.04 20.81 3.93
CA ASN A 166 -8.72 22.11 4.10
C ASN A 166 -9.72 22.12 5.26
N LEU A 167 -10.10 20.94 5.76
CA LEU A 167 -10.92 20.78 6.97
C LEU A 167 -10.13 20.96 8.29
N HIS A 168 -8.79 21.05 8.25
CA HIS A 168 -7.91 21.02 9.42
C HIS A 168 -6.73 22.02 9.32
N PRO A 169 -6.98 23.33 9.49
CA PRO A 169 -6.05 24.42 9.13
C PRO A 169 -4.76 24.56 9.97
N ASN A 170 -4.50 23.70 10.97
CA ASN A 170 -3.38 23.86 11.92
C ASN A 170 -2.34 22.72 11.87
N ARG A 171 -2.21 22.02 10.73
CA ARG A 171 -1.27 20.89 10.58
C ARG A 171 -0.21 21.17 9.53
N GLU A 172 1.02 20.78 9.81
CA GLU A 172 2.12 20.83 8.84
C GLU A 172 1.96 19.66 7.86
N ILE A 173 1.60 19.97 6.62
CA ILE A 173 1.24 18.96 5.64
C ILE A 173 2.08 19.12 4.39
N HIS A 174 2.69 18.01 3.99
CA HIS A 174 3.54 17.93 2.81
C HIS A 174 2.97 16.91 1.86
N VAL A 175 2.64 17.35 0.64
CA VAL A 175 2.22 16.49 -0.45
C VAL A 175 3.26 16.59 -1.55
N GLY A 176 3.73 15.46 -2.06
CA GLY A 176 4.74 15.44 -3.10
C GLY A 176 4.64 14.22 -4.00
N ARG A 177 4.85 14.44 -5.30
CA ARG A 177 5.04 13.37 -6.27
C ARG A 177 6.43 12.75 -6.10
N VAL A 178 6.52 11.44 -6.23
CA VAL A 178 7.78 10.69 -6.27
C VAL A 178 7.78 9.73 -7.46
N LYS A 179 8.94 9.53 -8.10
CA LYS A 179 9.13 8.62 -9.26
C LYS A 179 8.21 8.93 -10.45
N ASP A 180 8.08 10.20 -10.80
CA ASP A 180 7.28 10.73 -11.92
C ASP A 180 7.82 10.40 -13.33
N TYR A 181 9.08 10.00 -13.46
CA TYR A 181 9.75 9.67 -14.73
C TYR A 181 9.11 8.55 -15.56
N GLY A 182 8.14 7.81 -15.03
CA GLY A 182 7.47 6.69 -15.71
C GLY A 182 5.95 6.78 -15.68
N MET A 183 5.41 7.99 -15.58
CA MET A 183 3.97 8.26 -15.52
C MET A 183 3.35 8.16 -16.92
N PHE A 184 2.13 7.63 -16.99
CA PHE A 184 1.30 7.63 -18.20
C PHE A 184 0.51 8.93 -18.28
N LYS A 185 0.23 9.38 -19.51
CA LYS A 185 -0.50 10.60 -19.81
C LYS A 185 -1.93 10.55 -19.29
N ASP A 186 -2.54 9.38 -19.34
CA ASP A 186 -3.91 9.14 -18.90
C ASP A 186 -4.17 7.67 -18.56
N GLU A 187 -5.37 7.38 -18.03
CA GLU A 187 -5.79 6.01 -17.71
C GLU A 187 -5.84 5.11 -18.96
N LYS A 188 -6.13 5.66 -20.14
CA LYS A 188 -6.20 4.89 -21.38
C LYS A 188 -4.82 4.37 -21.80
N GLU A 189 -3.79 5.21 -21.79
CA GLU A 189 -2.41 4.80 -22.10
C GLU A 189 -1.92 3.74 -21.09
N TRP A 190 -2.27 3.89 -19.82
CA TRP A 190 -1.99 2.89 -18.80
C TRP A 190 -2.68 1.54 -19.11
N GLU A 191 -3.96 1.55 -19.47
CA GLU A 191 -4.72 0.33 -19.81
C GLU A 191 -4.14 -0.39 -21.03
N GLU A 192 -3.75 0.36 -22.06
CA GLU A 192 -3.08 -0.19 -23.26
C GLU A 192 -1.73 -0.84 -22.90
N ALA A 193 -0.93 -0.19 -22.05
CA ALA A 193 0.35 -0.72 -21.60
C ALA A 193 0.19 -2.00 -20.75
N VAL A 194 -0.78 -2.00 -19.81
CA VAL A 194 -1.12 -3.18 -19.01
C VAL A 194 -1.60 -4.32 -19.89
N LEU A 195 -2.46 -4.06 -20.87
CA LEU A 195 -2.93 -5.09 -21.80
C LEU A 195 -1.79 -5.70 -22.62
N LYS A 196 -0.83 -4.88 -23.06
CA LYS A 196 0.36 -5.35 -23.78
C LYS A 196 1.21 -6.26 -22.89
N GLU A 197 1.52 -5.82 -21.68
CA GLU A 197 2.31 -6.61 -20.72
C GLU A 197 1.63 -7.93 -20.35
N ARG A 198 0.30 -7.93 -20.23
CA ARG A 198 -0.48 -9.14 -19.99
C ARG A 198 -0.25 -10.16 -21.10
N LYS A 199 -0.41 -9.75 -22.36
CA LYS A 199 -0.23 -10.61 -23.54
C LYS A 199 1.19 -11.17 -23.61
N GLU A 200 2.20 -10.35 -23.32
CA GLU A 200 3.60 -10.77 -23.25
C GLU A 200 3.83 -11.82 -22.16
N LYS A 201 3.28 -11.60 -20.95
CA LYS A 201 3.38 -12.55 -19.84
C LYS A 201 2.66 -13.88 -20.14
N GLU A 202 1.47 -13.82 -20.73
CA GLU A 202 0.71 -15.01 -21.15
C GLU A 202 1.47 -15.80 -22.22
N GLU A 203 2.13 -15.13 -23.16
CA GLU A 203 2.97 -15.77 -24.18
C GLU A 203 4.19 -16.46 -23.55
N ILE A 204 4.89 -15.79 -22.63
CA ILE A 204 6.03 -16.37 -21.90
C ILE A 204 5.57 -17.63 -21.13
N LEU A 205 4.44 -17.55 -20.42
CA LEU A 205 3.89 -18.69 -19.69
C LEU A 205 3.52 -19.86 -20.61
N ARG A 206 2.99 -19.57 -21.80
CA ARG A 206 2.70 -20.59 -22.83
C ARG A 206 3.99 -21.26 -23.31
N GLN A 207 5.03 -20.49 -23.61
CA GLN A 207 6.31 -21.02 -24.05
C GLN A 207 6.99 -21.89 -22.99
N LEU A 208 6.89 -21.51 -21.71
CA LEU A 208 7.38 -22.30 -20.58
C LEU A 208 6.62 -23.63 -20.45
N ARG A 209 5.30 -23.62 -20.59
CA ARG A 209 4.46 -24.84 -20.55
C ARG A 209 4.80 -25.81 -21.68
N ASP A 210 5.07 -25.30 -22.87
CA ASP A 210 5.35 -26.11 -24.05
C ASP A 210 6.82 -26.57 -24.14
N GLY A 211 7.65 -26.30 -23.12
CA GLY A 211 9.07 -26.68 -23.10
C GLY A 211 9.92 -26.00 -24.19
N ARG A 212 9.45 -24.88 -24.76
CA ARG A 212 10.09 -24.23 -25.92
C ARG A 212 11.31 -23.38 -25.57
N PHE A 213 11.52 -23.07 -24.30
CA PHE A 213 12.70 -22.33 -23.85
C PHE A 213 13.97 -23.19 -23.77
N ALA A 214 13.84 -24.51 -23.58
CA ALA A 214 14.99 -25.43 -23.48
C ALA A 214 15.68 -25.70 -24.84
N ARG A 215 15.04 -25.37 -25.98
CA ARG A 215 15.54 -25.70 -27.33
C ARG A 215 16.24 -24.56 -28.07
N ARG A 216 16.49 -23.41 -27.42
CA ARG A 216 17.18 -22.26 -28.06
C ARG A 216 18.68 -22.16 -27.77
N ASN A 217 19.23 -23.01 -26.92
CA ASN A 217 20.67 -23.00 -26.58
C ASN A 217 21.44 -24.21 -27.13
N GLU A 218 20.84 -24.98 -28.05
CA GLU A 218 21.49 -26.12 -28.71
C GLU A 218 21.44 -25.93 -30.23
N THR A 219 22.23 -25.00 -30.75
CA THR A 219 22.72 -24.98 -32.14
C THR A 219 23.97 -24.14 -32.22
#